data_AF-A0A6P7SN86-F1
#
_entry.id   AF-A0A6P7SN86-F1
#
_cell.length_a   1.000
_cell.length_b   1.000
_cell.length_c   1.000
_cell.angle_alpha   90.00
_cell.angle_beta   90.00
_cell.angle_gamma   90.00
#
_symmetry.space_group_name_H-M   'P 1'
#
loop_
_entity.id
_entity.type
_entity.pdbx_description
1 polymer ?
#
loop_
_entity_poly.entity_id
_entity_poly.type
_entity_poly.pdbx_seq_one_letter_code
_entity_poly.pdbx_strand_id
1 'polypeptide(L)'
;MTSGHRGHNLRFRLSFEASTSETLAPQRDKEDPALSNKLTIQISQSIASISLLLALLKMSKPNKKKTRQYAVEFLKFGFIPDEHDERKPFCLLCNQTMSNESMKAGRLEAHLKVRHPNNSNLDLEYFKSLKEKFKNRTKLTSLFHAKQAPHTRALEASYEISLLIAKHGKNHTIGEQLIKPAISIFLKTVLQKDDGDIRTMPLSNNTVSNRIDEMGQDVESQLIEKLKLRKFSYKWTNPQSGTVRLCY
;
A
#
# COMPACT_ATOMS: atom_id res chain seq x y z
N MET A 1 -7.05 44.39 27.16
CA MET A 1 -5.64 44.80 27.02
C MET A 1 -4.78 43.53 27.04
N THR A 2 -4.25 43.18 25.86
CA THR A 2 -3.01 42.43 25.54
C THR A 2 -2.47 41.40 26.56
N SER A 3 -2.52 40.08 26.34
CA SER A 3 -1.82 39.20 25.37
C SER A 3 -0.42 38.72 25.82
N GLY A 4 -0.17 37.40 25.73
CA GLY A 4 1.16 36.83 25.90
C GLY A 4 1.24 35.31 25.73
N HIS A 5 0.90 34.77 24.55
CA HIS A 5 1.25 33.39 24.16
C HIS A 5 2.52 33.43 23.30
N ARG A 6 3.62 32.82 23.79
CA ARG A 6 4.88 32.65 23.04
C ARG A 6 4.78 31.43 22.11
N GLY A 7 4.39 31.67 20.86
CA GLY A 7 4.66 30.74 19.76
C GLY A 7 6.08 30.97 19.26
N HIS A 8 6.98 30.01 19.46
CA HIS A 8 8.30 30.03 18.85
C HIS A 8 8.18 29.77 17.34
N ASN A 9 8.38 30.82 16.54
CA ASN A 9 8.38 30.79 15.08
C ASN A 9 9.83 30.55 14.61
N LEU A 10 10.19 29.30 14.32
CA LEU A 10 11.50 28.96 13.76
C LEU A 10 11.48 29.19 12.25
N ARG A 11 11.87 30.40 11.88
CA ARG A 11 12.08 30.83 10.49
C ARG A 11 13.46 30.35 10.02
N PHE A 12 13.54 29.20 9.36
CA PHE A 12 14.76 28.80 8.65
C PHE A 12 14.79 29.44 7.26
N ARG A 13 15.58 30.50 7.13
CA ARG A 13 16.02 31.06 5.85
C ARG A 13 17.38 30.46 5.53
N LEU A 14 17.43 29.47 4.64
CA LEU A 14 18.70 29.00 4.08
C LEU A 14 19.08 29.96 2.94
N SER A 15 20.01 30.88 3.23
CA SER A 15 20.74 31.61 2.20
C SER A 15 21.87 30.71 1.71
N PHE A 16 21.90 30.42 0.41
CA PHE A 16 22.98 29.69 -0.24
C PHE A 16 23.85 30.73 -0.96
N GLU A 17 24.94 31.17 -0.34
CA GLU A 17 25.99 31.94 -1.03
C GLU A 17 26.96 30.95 -1.68
N ALA A 18 27.06 31.00 -3.00
CA ALA A 18 28.04 30.26 -3.78
C ALA A 18 29.33 31.09 -3.83
N SER A 19 30.32 30.74 -3.02
CA SER A 19 31.69 31.21 -3.20
C SER A 19 32.40 30.34 -4.23
N THR A 20 32.72 30.93 -5.37
CA THR A 20 33.64 30.39 -6.38
C THR A 20 35.08 30.49 -5.86
N SER A 21 35.82 29.38 -5.85
CA SER A 21 37.29 29.41 -5.76
C SER A 21 37.90 28.37 -6.69
N GLU A 22 38.53 28.91 -7.73
CA GLU A 22 39.76 28.53 -8.44
C GLU A 22 40.17 27.05 -8.63
N THR A 23 40.47 26.78 -9.90
CA THR A 23 40.93 25.54 -10.51
C THR A 23 42.38 25.20 -10.15
N LEU A 24 42.64 23.98 -9.66
CA LEU A 24 43.96 23.34 -9.71
C LEU A 24 43.82 21.88 -10.20
N ALA A 25 44.75 21.50 -11.08
CA ALA A 25 44.73 20.32 -11.96
C ALA A 25 44.76 18.95 -11.25
N PRO A 26 44.28 17.86 -11.90
CA PRO A 26 44.19 16.54 -11.29
C PRO A 26 45.50 15.75 -11.36
N GLN A 27 45.98 15.28 -10.20
CA GLN A 27 47.00 14.24 -10.08
C GLN A 27 46.35 12.85 -10.28
N ARG A 28 46.98 11.99 -11.08
CA ARG A 28 46.54 10.61 -11.36
C ARG A 28 47.18 9.66 -10.35
N ASP A 29 46.39 9.13 -9.42
CA ASP A 29 46.78 8.00 -8.58
C ASP A 29 46.77 6.70 -9.41
N LYS A 30 47.82 5.90 -9.27
CA LYS A 30 47.96 4.58 -9.91
C LYS A 30 47.12 3.56 -9.12
N GLU A 31 46.03 3.09 -9.70
CA GLU A 31 45.21 1.99 -9.18
C GLU A 31 46.03 0.69 -9.09
N ASP A 32 46.07 0.08 -7.90
CA ASP A 32 46.86 -1.11 -7.58
C ASP A 32 46.19 -2.38 -8.17
N PRO A 33 46.76 -3.03 -9.20
CA PRO A 33 46.08 -4.07 -10.01
C PRO A 33 45.71 -5.32 -9.21
N ALA A 34 46.37 -5.57 -8.08
CA ALA A 34 46.06 -6.69 -7.20
C ALA A 34 44.71 -6.52 -6.46
N LEU A 35 44.35 -5.29 -6.09
CA LEU A 35 43.09 -4.99 -5.39
C LEU A 35 41.89 -5.08 -6.34
N SER A 36 42.07 -4.59 -7.58
CA SER A 36 41.07 -4.69 -8.64
C SER A 36 40.75 -6.15 -8.96
N ASN A 37 41.78 -6.99 -9.18
CA ASN A 37 41.60 -8.42 -9.46
C ASN A 37 40.92 -9.17 -8.30
N LYS A 38 41.25 -8.85 -7.04
CA LYS A 38 40.63 -9.48 -5.87
C LYS A 38 39.15 -9.13 -5.76
N LEU A 39 38.78 -7.88 -6.05
CA LEU A 39 37.39 -7.43 -6.08
C LEU A 39 36.61 -8.10 -7.22
N THR A 40 37.22 -8.23 -8.41
CA THR A 40 36.62 -8.93 -9.55
C THR A 40 36.35 -10.41 -9.25
N ILE A 41 37.31 -11.10 -8.60
CA ILE A 41 37.14 -12.51 -8.19
C ILE A 41 36.00 -12.64 -7.18
N GLN A 42 35.91 -11.75 -6.20
CA GLN A 42 34.88 -11.79 -5.15
C GLN A 42 33.46 -11.52 -5.71
N ILE A 43 33.36 -10.61 -6.69
CA ILE A 43 32.12 -10.36 -7.43
C ILE A 43 31.73 -11.59 -8.26
N SER A 44 32.68 -12.22 -8.95
CA SER A 44 32.41 -13.41 -9.77
C SER A 44 31.92 -14.61 -8.93
N GLN A 45 32.48 -14.82 -7.75
CA GLN A 45 32.07 -15.87 -6.80
C GLN A 45 30.68 -15.60 -6.22
N SER A 46 30.36 -14.32 -5.95
CA SER A 46 29.04 -13.91 -5.48
C SER A 46 27.97 -14.10 -6.56
N ILE A 47 28.28 -13.76 -7.82
CA ILE A 47 27.38 -13.96 -8.96
C ILE A 47 27.12 -15.46 -9.22
N ALA A 48 28.16 -16.30 -9.11
CA ALA A 48 28.01 -17.76 -9.24
C ALA A 48 27.12 -18.34 -8.14
N SER A 49 27.27 -17.87 -6.89
CA SER A 49 26.47 -18.30 -5.74
C SER A 49 24.99 -17.89 -5.88
N ILE A 50 24.73 -16.66 -6.34
CA ILE A 50 23.37 -16.17 -6.62
C ILE A 50 22.74 -16.94 -7.78
N SER A 51 23.51 -17.22 -8.83
CA SER A 51 23.04 -18.01 -9.98
C SER A 51 22.69 -19.45 -9.58
N LEU A 52 23.49 -20.07 -8.71
CA LEU A 52 23.21 -21.38 -8.15
C LEU A 52 21.96 -21.36 -7.26
N LEU A 53 21.80 -20.34 -6.40
CA LEU A 53 20.62 -20.17 -5.56
C LEU A 53 19.35 -19.98 -6.41
N LEU A 54 19.42 -19.17 -7.47
CA LEU A 54 18.35 -19.00 -8.45
C LEU A 54 18.04 -20.30 -9.20
N ALA A 55 19.05 -21.11 -9.54
CA ALA A 55 18.85 -22.41 -10.14
C ALA A 55 18.19 -23.41 -9.18
N LEU A 56 18.60 -23.43 -7.90
CA LEU A 56 18.00 -24.27 -6.86
C LEU A 56 16.54 -23.86 -6.58
N LEU A 57 16.24 -22.56 -6.54
CA LEU A 57 14.87 -22.04 -6.42
C LEU A 57 13.99 -22.42 -7.63
N LYS A 58 14.58 -22.50 -8.84
CA LYS A 58 13.89 -22.97 -10.05
C LYS A 58 13.65 -24.49 -10.07
N MET A 59 14.35 -25.27 -9.23
CA MET A 59 14.26 -26.73 -9.18
C MET A 59 13.24 -27.27 -8.17
N SER A 60 12.62 -26.44 -7.33
CA SER A 60 11.44 -26.86 -6.55
C SER A 60 10.17 -26.75 -7.38
N LYS A 61 9.99 -27.63 -8.37
CA LYS A 61 8.64 -27.91 -8.88
C LYS A 61 7.90 -28.62 -7.74
N PRO A 62 6.82 -28.06 -7.16
CA PRO A 62 5.98 -28.85 -6.27
C PRO A 62 5.53 -30.06 -7.08
N ASN A 63 5.76 -31.27 -6.56
CA ASN A 63 5.32 -32.50 -7.17
C ASN A 63 3.82 -32.36 -7.44
N LYS A 64 3.43 -32.10 -8.69
CA LYS A 64 2.04 -31.88 -9.07
C LYS A 64 1.35 -33.23 -8.94
N LYS A 65 0.87 -33.55 -7.74
CA LYS A 65 -0.15 -34.58 -7.54
C LYS A 65 -1.25 -34.27 -8.56
N LYS A 66 -1.66 -35.24 -9.36
CA LYS A 66 -2.73 -35.07 -10.36
C LYS A 66 -3.99 -34.60 -9.62
N THR A 67 -4.30 -33.30 -9.68
CA THR A 67 -5.46 -32.70 -9.03
C THR A 67 -6.67 -32.85 -9.94
N ARG A 68 -7.81 -33.24 -9.37
CA ARG A 68 -9.06 -33.36 -10.14
C ARG A 68 -9.57 -31.98 -10.50
N GLN A 69 -10.00 -31.79 -11.74
CA GLN A 69 -10.59 -30.52 -12.18
C GLN A 69 -12.11 -30.53 -11.98
N TYR A 70 -12.67 -29.34 -11.84
CA TYR A 70 -14.11 -29.16 -11.80
C TYR A 70 -14.74 -29.48 -13.17
N ALA A 71 -15.89 -30.15 -13.14
CA ALA A 71 -16.72 -30.35 -14.32
C ALA A 71 -18.03 -29.55 -14.15
N VAL A 72 -18.46 -28.87 -15.21
CA VAL A 72 -19.67 -28.02 -15.20
C VAL A 72 -20.92 -28.79 -14.78
N GLU A 73 -20.97 -30.09 -15.08
CA GLU A 73 -22.06 -30.98 -14.66
C GLU A 73 -22.24 -31.06 -13.15
N PHE A 74 -21.21 -30.79 -12.36
CA PHE A 74 -21.31 -30.83 -10.89
C PHE A 74 -22.22 -29.73 -10.33
N LEU A 75 -22.60 -28.75 -11.16
CA LEU A 75 -23.66 -27.80 -10.83
C LEU A 75 -25.00 -28.49 -10.54
N LYS A 76 -25.30 -29.63 -11.19
CA LYS A 76 -26.53 -30.41 -10.92
C LYS A 76 -26.60 -30.95 -9.49
N PHE A 77 -25.46 -30.99 -8.79
CA PHE A 77 -25.35 -31.36 -7.38
C PHE A 77 -25.23 -30.14 -6.46
N GLY A 78 -25.34 -28.92 -7.00
CA GLY A 78 -25.20 -27.67 -6.25
C GLY A 78 -23.78 -27.20 -6.00
N PHE A 79 -22.80 -27.66 -6.79
CA PHE A 79 -21.39 -27.30 -6.60
C PHE A 79 -20.82 -26.38 -7.68
N ILE A 80 -19.98 -25.44 -7.26
CA ILE A 80 -19.15 -24.56 -8.10
C ILE A 80 -17.68 -24.66 -7.70
N PRO A 81 -16.71 -24.20 -8.52
CA PRO A 81 -15.33 -24.01 -8.06
C PRO A 81 -15.29 -22.97 -6.92
N ASP A 82 -14.42 -23.19 -5.94
CA ASP A 82 -14.16 -22.19 -4.90
C ASP A 82 -13.49 -20.93 -5.48
N GLU A 83 -13.80 -19.76 -4.92
CA GLU A 83 -13.27 -18.48 -5.39
C GLU A 83 -11.76 -18.32 -5.15
N HIS A 84 -11.23 -18.95 -4.10
CA HIS A 84 -9.81 -18.84 -3.72
C HIS A 84 -8.97 -19.98 -4.31
N ASP A 85 -9.59 -21.11 -4.61
CA ASP A 85 -8.93 -22.29 -5.17
C ASP A 85 -9.90 -23.10 -6.03
N GLU A 86 -9.87 -22.88 -7.34
CA GLU A 86 -10.74 -23.54 -8.32
C GLU A 86 -10.66 -25.08 -8.31
N ARG A 87 -9.63 -25.65 -7.66
CA ARG A 87 -9.48 -27.09 -7.50
C ARG A 87 -10.34 -27.66 -6.37
N LYS A 88 -11.03 -26.83 -5.60
CA LYS A 88 -11.90 -27.26 -4.50
C LYS A 88 -13.37 -27.07 -4.89
N PRO A 89 -14.24 -28.07 -4.64
CA PRO A 89 -15.67 -27.88 -4.83
C PRO A 89 -16.25 -27.07 -3.67
N PHE A 90 -17.07 -26.07 -3.99
CA PHE A 90 -17.82 -25.25 -3.05
C PHE A 90 -19.33 -25.53 -3.20
N CYS A 91 -19.99 -25.87 -2.09
CA CYS A 91 -21.42 -26.15 -2.06
C CYS A 91 -22.24 -24.86 -1.92
N LEU A 92 -23.15 -24.60 -2.85
CA LEU A 92 -24.02 -23.41 -2.84
C LEU A 92 -25.12 -23.44 -1.77
N LEU A 93 -25.44 -24.62 -1.22
CA LEU A 93 -26.52 -24.77 -0.22
C LEU A 93 -26.02 -24.54 1.22
N CYS A 94 -24.86 -25.09 1.58
CA CYS A 94 -24.26 -24.91 2.91
C CYS A 94 -23.08 -23.91 2.96
N ASN A 95 -22.68 -23.34 1.82
CA ASN A 95 -21.50 -22.47 1.70
C ASN A 95 -20.20 -23.11 2.23
N GLN A 96 -20.04 -24.41 2.00
CA GLN A 96 -18.88 -25.17 2.48
C GLN A 96 -17.93 -25.51 1.33
N THR A 97 -16.65 -25.16 1.50
CA THR A 97 -15.55 -25.61 0.64
C THR A 97 -15.09 -26.99 1.05
N MET A 98 -15.00 -27.91 0.09
CA MET A 98 -14.56 -29.28 0.28
C MET A 98 -13.14 -29.49 -0.26
N SER A 99 -12.49 -30.60 0.11
CA SER A 99 -11.17 -30.95 -0.44
C SER A 99 -11.25 -31.36 -1.92
N ASN A 100 -10.13 -31.27 -2.65
CA ASN A 100 -10.04 -31.74 -4.04
C ASN A 100 -10.41 -33.23 -4.19
N GLU A 101 -10.18 -34.05 -3.16
CA GLU A 101 -10.56 -35.46 -3.16
C GLU A 101 -12.08 -35.68 -3.28
N SER A 102 -12.86 -34.68 -2.88
CA SER A 102 -14.32 -34.68 -2.97
C SER A 102 -14.82 -34.31 -4.37
N MET A 103 -13.93 -33.87 -5.28
CA MET A 103 -14.24 -33.51 -6.68
C MET A 103 -14.50 -34.76 -7.54
N LYS A 104 -15.54 -35.53 -7.17
CA LYS A 104 -16.05 -36.72 -7.85
C LYS A 104 -17.58 -36.69 -7.79
N ALA A 105 -18.25 -36.97 -8.90
CA ALA A 105 -19.72 -36.94 -9.00
C ALA A 105 -20.41 -37.66 -7.82
N GLY A 106 -20.06 -38.93 -7.56
CA GLY A 106 -20.70 -39.70 -6.48
C GLY A 106 -20.49 -39.14 -5.07
N ARG A 107 -19.37 -38.43 -4.81
CA ARG A 107 -19.14 -37.78 -3.49
C ARG A 107 -19.94 -36.49 -3.34
N LEU A 108 -20.03 -35.70 -4.41
CA LEU A 108 -20.82 -34.47 -4.44
C LEU A 108 -22.32 -34.79 -4.35
N GLU A 109 -22.78 -35.81 -5.06
CA GLU A 109 -24.14 -36.31 -5.00
C GLU A 109 -24.48 -36.87 -3.61
N ALA A 110 -23.58 -37.66 -3.02
CA ALA A 110 -23.76 -38.16 -1.65
C ALA A 110 -23.83 -37.00 -0.65
N HIS A 111 -22.99 -35.96 -0.79
CA HIS A 111 -23.09 -34.77 0.03
C HIS A 111 -24.47 -34.11 -0.09
N LEU A 112 -24.97 -33.92 -1.32
CA LEU A 112 -26.31 -33.36 -1.54
C LEU A 112 -27.38 -34.19 -0.84
N LYS A 113 -27.38 -35.51 -1.01
CA LYS A 113 -28.37 -36.42 -0.40
C LYS A 113 -28.32 -36.44 1.13
N VAL A 114 -27.12 -36.45 1.71
CA VAL A 114 -26.93 -36.58 3.17
C VAL A 114 -27.09 -35.24 3.90
N ARG A 115 -26.51 -34.16 3.37
CA ARG A 115 -26.50 -32.84 4.03
C ARG A 115 -27.72 -32.00 3.66
N HIS A 116 -28.32 -32.27 2.51
CA HIS A 116 -29.44 -31.50 1.95
C HIS A 116 -30.54 -32.42 1.39
N PRO A 117 -31.13 -33.31 2.22
CA PRO A 117 -32.12 -34.28 1.75
C PRO A 117 -33.33 -33.60 1.08
N ASN A 118 -33.76 -32.46 1.61
CA ASN A 118 -34.89 -31.67 1.07
C ASN A 118 -34.59 -31.00 -0.28
N ASN A 119 -33.32 -30.94 -0.69
CA ASN A 119 -32.87 -30.29 -1.93
C ASN A 119 -32.33 -31.31 -2.94
N SER A 120 -32.40 -32.61 -2.62
CA SER A 120 -31.83 -33.68 -3.44
C SER A 120 -32.56 -33.94 -4.76
N ASN A 121 -33.83 -33.52 -4.86
CA ASN A 121 -34.68 -33.65 -6.05
C ASN A 121 -34.81 -32.35 -6.86
N LEU A 122 -34.01 -31.32 -6.55
CA LEU A 122 -34.07 -30.05 -7.27
C LEU A 122 -33.41 -30.19 -8.65
N ASP A 123 -33.98 -29.48 -9.62
CA ASP A 123 -33.52 -29.53 -11.00
C ASP A 123 -32.28 -28.66 -11.24
N LEU A 124 -31.68 -28.80 -12.43
CA LEU A 124 -30.51 -28.01 -12.81
C LEU A 124 -30.82 -26.51 -12.90
N GLU A 125 -32.03 -26.13 -13.29
CA GLU A 125 -32.44 -24.73 -13.41
C GLU A 125 -32.46 -24.02 -12.05
N TYR A 126 -32.89 -24.72 -10.99
CA TYR A 126 -32.78 -24.24 -9.63
C TYR A 126 -31.32 -23.90 -9.29
N PHE A 127 -30.38 -24.83 -9.53
CA PHE A 127 -28.97 -24.60 -9.21
C PHE A 127 -28.31 -23.54 -10.09
N LYS A 128 -28.72 -23.37 -11.35
CA LYS A 128 -28.31 -22.23 -12.19
C LYS A 128 -28.77 -20.92 -11.56
N SER A 129 -30.04 -20.83 -11.17
CA SER A 129 -30.58 -19.62 -10.53
C SER A 129 -29.89 -19.32 -9.19
N LEU A 130 -29.55 -20.36 -8.42
CA LEU A 130 -28.85 -20.24 -7.15
C LEU A 130 -27.40 -19.76 -7.35
N LYS A 131 -26.71 -20.27 -8.38
CA LYS A 131 -25.37 -19.82 -8.75
C LYS A 131 -25.36 -18.34 -9.13
N GLU A 132 -26.33 -17.89 -9.93
CA GLU A 132 -26.41 -16.47 -10.31
C GLU A 132 -26.76 -15.58 -9.11
N LYS A 133 -27.68 -16.01 -8.23
CA LYS A 133 -27.92 -15.33 -6.95
C LYS A 133 -26.68 -15.25 -6.07
N PHE A 134 -25.87 -16.31 -6.04
CA PHE A 134 -24.63 -16.34 -5.27
C PHE A 134 -23.58 -15.36 -5.84
N LYS A 135 -23.42 -15.30 -7.17
CA LYS A 135 -22.54 -14.30 -7.82
C LYS A 135 -23.00 -12.87 -7.59
N ASN A 136 -24.31 -12.65 -7.65
CA ASN A 136 -24.94 -11.34 -7.48
C ASN A 136 -25.11 -10.96 -6.01
N ARG A 137 -24.76 -11.84 -5.07
CA ARG A 137 -24.71 -11.51 -3.66
C ARG A 137 -23.66 -10.40 -3.50
N THR A 138 -24.11 -9.23 -3.07
CA THR A 138 -23.23 -8.12 -2.71
C THR A 138 -22.20 -8.61 -1.69
N LYS A 139 -20.98 -8.87 -2.14
CA LYS A 139 -19.88 -9.22 -1.25
C LYS A 139 -19.72 -8.05 -0.29
N LEU A 140 -19.56 -8.32 1.01
CA LEU A 140 -19.36 -7.27 2.02
C LEU A 140 -18.28 -6.27 1.58
N THR A 141 -17.22 -6.76 0.92
CA THR A 141 -16.20 -5.94 0.27
C THR A 141 -16.77 -4.93 -0.71
N SER A 142 -17.71 -5.28 -1.60
CA SER A 142 -18.33 -4.32 -2.52
C SER A 142 -19.14 -3.23 -1.81
N LEU A 143 -19.78 -3.55 -0.68
CA LEU A 143 -20.49 -2.56 0.15
C LEU A 143 -19.49 -1.61 0.84
N PHE A 144 -18.34 -2.12 1.28
CA PHE A 144 -17.25 -1.28 1.79
C PHE A 144 -16.70 -0.37 0.68
N HIS A 145 -16.40 -0.89 -0.52
CA HIS A 145 -15.86 -0.10 -1.62
C HIS A 145 -16.85 0.95 -2.16
N ALA A 146 -18.14 0.62 -2.28
CA ALA A 146 -19.17 1.56 -2.72
C ALA A 146 -19.33 2.74 -1.75
N LYS A 147 -19.16 2.50 -0.44
CA LYS A 147 -19.16 3.56 0.58
C LYS A 147 -17.86 4.37 0.60
N GLN A 148 -16.75 3.80 0.13
CA GLN A 148 -15.42 4.40 0.12
C GLN A 148 -15.12 5.23 -1.15
N ALA A 149 -15.75 4.96 -2.30
CA ALA A 149 -15.43 5.63 -3.55
C ALA A 149 -15.46 7.19 -3.50
N PRO A 150 -16.47 7.86 -2.94
CA PRO A 150 -16.41 9.32 -2.73
C PRO A 150 -15.45 9.74 -1.61
N HIS A 151 -15.21 8.87 -0.62
CA HIS A 151 -14.25 9.09 0.47
C HIS A 151 -12.79 9.15 -0.04
N THR A 152 -12.44 8.42 -1.10
CA THR A 152 -11.05 8.39 -1.63
C THR A 152 -10.56 9.75 -2.15
N ARG A 153 -11.37 10.46 -2.95
CA ARG A 153 -10.98 11.76 -3.54
C ARG A 153 -10.92 12.88 -2.50
N ALA A 154 -11.86 12.92 -1.55
CA ALA A 154 -11.81 13.86 -0.44
C ALA A 154 -10.62 13.59 0.49
N LEU A 155 -10.26 12.31 0.69
CA LEU A 155 -9.08 11.91 1.44
C LEU A 155 -7.79 12.35 0.74
N GLU A 156 -7.66 12.13 -0.57
CA GLU A 156 -6.53 12.57 -1.38
C GLU A 156 -6.37 14.09 -1.34
N ALA A 157 -7.44 14.83 -1.61
CA ALA A 157 -7.44 16.30 -1.53
C ALA A 157 -7.01 16.81 -0.15
N SER A 158 -7.44 16.14 0.92
CA SER A 158 -7.03 16.53 2.26
C SER A 158 -5.53 16.30 2.52
N TYR A 159 -4.87 15.30 1.91
CA TYR A 159 -3.43 15.07 2.08
C TYR A 159 -2.66 16.16 1.36
N GLU A 160 -3.07 16.52 0.15
CA GLU A 160 -2.49 17.63 -0.61
C GLU A 160 -2.63 18.96 0.12
N ILE A 161 -3.81 19.25 0.69
CA ILE A 161 -4.01 20.47 1.49
C ILE A 161 -3.14 20.45 2.76
N SER A 162 -3.07 19.32 3.48
CA SER A 162 -2.17 19.18 4.64
C SER A 162 -0.71 19.39 4.27
N LEU A 163 -0.27 18.87 3.13
CA LEU A 163 1.08 19.10 2.61
C LEU A 163 1.32 20.58 2.31
N LEU A 164 0.36 21.29 1.72
CA LEU A 164 0.45 22.73 1.49
C LEU A 164 0.53 23.50 2.81
N ILE A 165 -0.24 23.14 3.82
CA ILE A 165 -0.19 23.76 5.17
C ILE A 165 1.22 23.62 5.76
N ALA A 166 1.80 22.41 5.70
CA ALA A 166 3.15 22.14 6.19
C ALA A 166 4.21 22.93 5.42
N LYS A 167 4.16 22.90 4.08
CA LYS A 167 5.11 23.62 3.20
C LYS A 167 5.15 25.12 3.49
N HIS A 168 4.01 25.71 3.85
CA HIS A 168 3.90 27.14 4.15
C HIS A 168 4.03 27.46 5.65
N GLY A 169 4.32 26.45 6.50
CA GLY A 169 4.47 26.63 7.95
C GLY A 169 3.23 27.22 8.63
N LYS A 170 2.03 26.87 8.17
CA LYS A 170 0.77 27.38 8.72
C LYS A 170 0.29 26.52 9.88
N ASN A 171 -0.52 27.11 10.75
CA ASN A 171 -1.18 26.39 11.85
C ASN A 171 -2.14 25.33 11.31
N HIS A 172 -2.22 24.19 11.97
CA HIS A 172 -3.06 23.07 11.52
C HIS A 172 -4.57 23.40 11.56
N THR A 173 -4.98 24.33 12.44
CA THR A 173 -6.37 24.82 12.53
C THR A 173 -6.84 25.57 11.28
N ILE A 174 -5.93 26.01 10.40
CA ILE A 174 -6.31 26.75 9.18
C ILE A 174 -7.19 25.92 8.23
N GLY A 175 -7.05 24.59 8.26
CA GLY A 175 -7.84 23.67 7.47
C GLY A 175 -9.33 23.79 7.74
N GLU A 176 -9.72 23.72 9.02
CA GLU A 176 -11.12 23.83 9.43
C GLU A 176 -11.62 25.28 9.56
N GLN A 177 -10.76 26.22 9.95
CA GLN A 177 -11.16 27.61 10.21
C GLN A 177 -11.31 28.46 8.95
N LEU A 178 -10.53 28.19 7.90
CA LEU A 178 -10.47 29.05 6.72
C LEU A 178 -10.65 28.27 5.42
N ILE A 179 -9.89 27.19 5.22
CA ILE A 179 -9.87 26.48 3.93
C ILE A 179 -11.23 25.85 3.63
N LYS A 180 -11.80 25.10 4.58
CA LYS A 180 -13.13 24.50 4.43
C LYS A 180 -14.22 25.54 4.13
N PRO A 181 -14.39 26.62 4.94
CA PRO A 181 -15.36 27.67 4.64
C PRO A 181 -15.14 28.35 3.28
N ALA A 182 -13.90 28.65 2.91
CA ALA A 182 -13.61 29.30 1.63
C ALA A 182 -14.04 28.45 0.43
N ILE A 183 -13.74 27.15 0.45
CA ILE A 183 -14.14 26.23 -0.62
C ILE A 183 -15.68 26.08 -0.63
N SER A 184 -16.31 25.96 0.54
CA SER A 184 -17.78 25.87 0.65
C SER A 184 -18.48 27.08 0.03
N ILE A 185 -18.00 28.30 0.32
CA ILE A 185 -18.53 29.53 -0.26
C ILE A 185 -18.39 29.50 -1.79
N PHE A 186 -17.22 29.14 -2.31
CA PHE A 186 -16.98 29.06 -3.75
C PHE A 186 -17.91 28.04 -4.44
N LEU A 187 -18.06 26.84 -3.87
CA LEU A 187 -18.95 25.80 -4.42
C LEU A 187 -20.40 26.26 -4.48
N LYS A 188 -20.89 26.91 -3.43
CA LYS A 188 -22.28 27.37 -3.34
C LYS A 188 -22.56 28.58 -4.23
N THR A 189 -21.62 29.53 -4.31
CA THR A 189 -21.83 30.81 -5.01
C THR A 189 -21.51 30.71 -6.50
N VAL A 190 -20.33 30.18 -6.84
CA VAL A 190 -19.83 30.16 -8.22
C VAL A 190 -20.33 28.93 -8.97
N LEU A 191 -20.25 27.75 -8.35
CA LEU A 191 -20.63 26.50 -9.01
C LEU A 191 -22.07 26.09 -8.76
N GLN A 192 -22.76 26.72 -7.80
CA GLN A 192 -24.13 26.38 -7.37
C GLN A 192 -24.30 24.89 -7.06
N LYS A 193 -23.27 24.28 -6.43
CA LYS A 193 -23.25 22.86 -6.04
C LYS A 193 -23.30 22.70 -4.53
N ASP A 194 -23.75 21.52 -4.10
CA ASP A 194 -23.69 21.11 -2.70
C ASP A 194 -22.25 20.97 -2.20
N ASP A 195 -22.03 21.21 -0.90
CA ASP A 195 -20.72 21.18 -0.25
C ASP A 195 -20.53 19.97 0.68
N GLY A 196 -21.34 18.91 0.55
CA GLY A 196 -21.28 17.69 1.36
C GLY A 196 -19.89 17.05 1.39
N ASP A 197 -19.20 17.00 0.25
CA ASP A 197 -17.84 16.47 0.15
C ASP A 197 -16.83 17.30 0.96
N ILE A 198 -16.98 18.63 1.00
CA ILE A 198 -16.08 19.52 1.76
C ILE A 198 -16.34 19.42 3.26
N ARG A 199 -17.61 19.26 3.65
CA ARG A 199 -17.97 19.07 5.07
C ARG A 199 -17.36 17.79 5.63
N THR A 200 -17.45 16.71 4.87
CA THR A 200 -16.90 15.40 5.24
C THR A 200 -15.39 15.27 5.06
N MET A 201 -14.77 16.11 4.21
CA MET A 201 -13.32 16.11 3.99
C MET A 201 -12.56 16.27 5.33
N PRO A 202 -11.61 15.38 5.67
CA PRO A 202 -10.95 15.40 6.96
C PRO A 202 -9.80 16.43 6.96
N LEU A 203 -10.07 17.64 7.47
CA LEU A 203 -9.10 18.74 7.65
C LEU A 203 -9.16 19.38 9.04
N SER A 204 -9.58 18.61 10.06
CA SER A 204 -9.52 19.11 11.44
C SER A 204 -8.08 19.30 11.90
N ASN A 205 -7.87 20.12 12.93
CA ASN A 205 -6.55 20.37 13.51
C ASN A 205 -5.74 19.08 13.73
N ASN A 206 -6.36 18.08 14.38
CA ASN A 206 -5.72 16.81 14.70
C ASN A 206 -5.44 15.99 13.43
N THR A 207 -6.36 16.01 12.47
CA THR A 207 -6.15 15.30 11.20
C THR A 207 -4.97 15.87 10.44
N VAL A 208 -4.91 17.20 10.31
CA VAL A 208 -3.82 17.87 9.61
C VAL A 208 -2.50 17.59 10.31
N SER A 209 -2.46 17.63 11.65
CA SER A 209 -1.27 17.25 12.43
C SER A 209 -0.82 15.82 12.11
N ASN A 210 -1.71 14.84 12.26
CA ASN A 210 -1.39 13.43 12.08
C ASN A 210 -0.85 13.16 10.66
N ARG A 211 -1.44 13.78 9.64
CA ARG A 211 -0.97 13.61 8.26
C ARG A 211 0.41 14.20 8.03
N ILE A 212 0.70 15.34 8.65
CA ILE A 212 2.03 15.95 8.58
C ILE A 212 3.05 15.05 9.26
N ASP A 213 2.70 14.47 10.40
CA ASP A 213 3.55 13.50 11.11
C ASP A 213 3.76 12.22 10.28
N GLU A 214 2.70 11.66 9.68
CA GLU A 214 2.77 10.50 8.77
C GLU A 214 3.67 10.77 7.56
N MET A 215 3.49 11.92 6.88
CA MET A 215 4.34 12.32 5.76
C MET A 215 5.79 12.51 6.22
N GLY A 216 6.02 13.06 7.42
CA GLY A 216 7.34 13.19 8.01
C GLY A 216 8.01 11.84 8.25
N GLN A 217 7.28 10.88 8.81
CA GLN A 217 7.75 9.51 9.07
C GLN A 217 8.07 8.76 7.78
N ASP A 218 7.26 8.95 6.73
CA ASP A 218 7.53 8.36 5.41
C ASP A 218 8.84 8.91 4.81
N VAL A 219 9.02 10.23 4.81
CA VAL A 219 10.26 10.86 4.35
C VAL A 219 11.47 10.39 5.15
N GLU A 220 11.34 10.28 6.48
CA GLU A 220 12.38 9.75 7.36
C GLU A 220 12.72 8.30 7.00
N SER A 221 11.71 7.45 6.81
CA SER A 221 11.88 6.04 6.45
C SER A 221 12.62 5.88 5.12
N GLN A 222 12.21 6.63 4.10
CA GLN A 222 12.86 6.65 2.78
C GLN A 222 14.32 7.12 2.88
N LEU A 223 14.60 8.11 3.73
CA LEU A 223 15.95 8.59 3.97
C LEU A 223 16.81 7.51 4.63
N ILE A 224 16.31 6.88 5.70
CA ILE A 224 17.02 5.81 6.42
C ILE A 224 17.36 4.65 5.47
N GLU A 225 16.42 4.24 4.61
CA GLU A 225 16.67 3.18 3.64
C GLU A 225 17.82 3.54 2.68
N LYS A 226 17.84 4.78 2.17
CA LYS A 226 18.90 5.27 1.29
C LYS A 226 20.25 5.36 2.01
N LEU A 227 20.26 5.76 3.29
CA LEU A 227 21.47 5.89 4.09
C LEU A 227 22.08 4.53 4.44
N LYS A 228 21.28 3.48 4.66
CA LYS A 228 21.79 2.11 4.89
C LYS A 228 22.63 1.56 3.73
N LEU A 229 22.39 2.03 2.51
CA LEU A 229 23.05 1.54 1.30
C LEU A 229 24.33 2.31 0.94
N ARG A 230 24.65 3.41 1.63
CA ARG A 230 25.74 4.32 1.26
C ARG A 230 26.59 4.66 2.48
N LYS A 231 27.90 4.79 2.28
CA LYS A 231 28.75 5.48 3.27
C LYS A 231 28.43 6.97 3.19
N PHE A 232 28.18 7.59 4.33
CA PHE A 232 27.90 9.01 4.41
C PHE A 232 28.58 9.58 5.65
N SER A 233 29.05 10.81 5.53
CA SER A 233 29.52 11.60 6.67
C SER A 233 28.45 12.63 7.02
N TYR A 234 28.24 12.91 8.29
CA TYR A 234 27.37 14.00 8.72
C TYR A 234 28.13 15.01 9.58
N LYS A 235 27.79 16.29 9.41
CA LYS A 235 28.29 17.38 10.24
C LYS A 235 27.30 17.62 11.37
N TRP A 236 27.78 17.55 12.60
CA TRP A 236 26.99 17.90 13.78
C TRP A 236 27.52 19.20 14.38
N THR A 237 26.63 20.16 14.63
CA THR A 237 26.96 21.45 15.22
C THR A 237 26.29 21.55 16.59
N ASN A 238 27.09 21.79 17.64
CA ASN A 238 26.54 22.02 18.99
C ASN A 238 25.86 23.40 19.03
N PRO A 239 24.55 23.49 19.33
CA PRO A 239 23.84 24.77 19.38
C PRO A 239 24.33 25.71 20.49
N GLN A 240 24.91 25.18 21.58
CA GLN A 240 25.35 25.99 22.72
C GLN A 240 26.81 26.44 22.63
N SER A 241 27.69 25.63 22.03
CA SER A 241 29.13 25.94 21.96
C SER A 241 29.63 26.32 20.55
N GLY A 242 28.78 26.20 19.52
CA GLY A 242 29.14 26.45 18.13
C GLY A 242 30.17 25.47 17.54
N THR A 243 30.60 24.46 18.31
CA THR A 243 31.61 23.49 17.89
C THR A 243 31.05 22.55 16.84
N VAL A 244 31.75 22.39 15.71
CA VAL A 244 31.39 21.48 14.61
C VAL A 244 32.23 20.21 14.68
N ARG A 245 31.58 19.04 14.63
CA ARG A 245 32.23 17.73 14.50
C ARG A 245 31.80 17.05 13.20
N LEU A 246 32.77 16.47 12.51
CA LEU A 246 32.58 15.61 11.34
C LEU A 246 32.55 14.15 11.81
N CYS A 247 31.46 13.46 11.55
CA CYS A 247 31.33 12.01 11.77
C CYS A 247 31.36 11.32 10.40
N TYR A 248 32.16 10.27 10.26
CA TYR A 248 32.36 9.49 9.02
C TYR A 248 31.85 8.07 9.15
#